data_AF-A0A416ZAW5-F1
#
_entry.id   AF-A0A416ZAW5-F1
#
_cell.length_a   1.000
_cell.length_b   1.000
_cell.length_c   1.000
_cell.angle_alpha   90.00
_cell.angle_beta   90.00
_cell.angle_gamma   90.00
#
_symmetry.space_group_name_H-M   'P 1'
#
loop_
_entity.id
_entity.type
_entity.pdbx_description
1 polymer ?
#
loop_
_entity_poly.entity_id
_entity_poly.type
_entity_poly.pdbx_seq_one_letter_code
_entity_poly.pdbx_strand_id
1 'polypeptide(L)'
;MEDTIIKALLLGYAHIECCGTPIRICLKKAQGLLFYLLVHKKATRDELTGLLWGGEDNELARRHLRDNLYHLKKVVPIELVVPAGRSAIQLNPELGFYIDVDEFLKAVDVEAYQGEFLKGFSVPNCYEYEEWLERTRTSLREAYLQQLDKRAEFCLSEGRDGEAEALWRKYLQEEPLCETVSIPLMRFYRAQKDYNRAALIYRGLHKAMLIRLVLRHSRILQNCTIPL
;
A
#
# COMPACT_ATOMS: atom_id res chain seq x y z
N MET A 1 0.98 -20.30 -27.36
CA MET A 1 0.35 -18.96 -27.31
C MET A 1 1.17 -18.21 -26.29
N GLU A 2 1.79 -17.08 -26.67
CA GLU A 2 2.51 -16.27 -25.69
C GLU A 2 1.49 -15.84 -24.63
N ASP A 3 1.68 -16.29 -23.39
CA ASP A 3 0.83 -15.91 -22.28
C ASP A 3 0.87 -14.39 -22.18
N THR A 4 -0.27 -13.75 -22.43
CA THR A 4 -0.34 -12.30 -22.30
C THR A 4 -0.23 -11.99 -20.81
N ILE A 5 0.88 -11.37 -20.44
CA ILE A 5 1.16 -10.99 -19.05
C ILE A 5 0.87 -9.51 -18.87
N ILE A 6 -0.01 -9.23 -17.91
CA ILE A 6 -0.25 -7.90 -17.36
C ILE A 6 0.66 -7.75 -16.15
N LYS A 7 1.54 -6.75 -16.19
CA LYS A 7 2.40 -6.40 -15.06
C LYS A 7 1.88 -5.15 -14.40
N ALA A 8 1.54 -5.24 -13.12
CA ALA A 8 1.14 -4.12 -12.29
C ALA A 8 2.15 -3.93 -11.16
N LEU A 9 2.78 -2.77 -11.16
CA LEU A 9 3.65 -2.28 -10.09
C LEU A 9 2.85 -1.24 -9.30
N LEU A 10 2.42 -1.60 -8.09
CA LEU A 10 1.57 -0.80 -7.23
C LEU A 10 2.28 -0.38 -5.93
N LEU A 11 3.45 -0.92 -5.60
CA LEU A 11 4.28 -0.50 -4.47
C LEU A 11 5.19 0.66 -4.90
N GLY A 12 4.79 1.89 -4.59
CA GLY A 12 5.35 3.12 -5.15
C GLY A 12 4.41 3.78 -6.15
N TYR A 13 4.97 4.46 -7.16
CA TYR A 13 4.15 5.08 -8.21
C TYR A 13 3.58 4.01 -9.14
N ALA A 14 2.25 4.02 -9.30
CA ALA A 14 1.55 3.01 -10.07
C ALA A 14 2.04 2.95 -11.53
N HIS A 15 2.45 1.77 -11.97
CA HIS A 15 2.80 1.47 -13.36
C HIS A 15 2.14 0.17 -13.78
N ILE A 16 1.36 0.22 -14.86
CA ILE A 16 0.72 -0.97 -15.43
C ILE A 16 1.15 -1.07 -16.88
N GLU A 17 1.56 -2.27 -17.29
CA GLU A 17 1.92 -2.58 -18.66
C GLU A 17 1.32 -3.92 -19.11
N CYS A 18 1.07 -4.02 -20.41
CA CYS A 18 0.67 -5.24 -21.07
C CYS A 18 1.77 -5.61 -22.06
N CYS A 19 2.43 -6.75 -21.85
CA CYS A 19 3.53 -7.21 -22.69
C CYS A 19 4.59 -6.11 -22.96
N GLY A 20 4.97 -5.38 -21.90
CA GLY A 20 5.94 -4.26 -21.97
C GLY A 20 5.40 -2.93 -22.50
N THR A 21 4.14 -2.86 -22.93
CA THR A 21 3.50 -1.62 -23.37
C THR A 21 2.72 -0.96 -22.22
N PRO A 22 3.05 0.28 -21.81
CA PRO A 22 2.37 0.95 -20.71
C PRO A 22 0.88 1.20 -21.00
N ILE A 23 0.03 0.86 -20.03
CA ILE A 23 -1.41 1.10 -20.05
C ILE A 23 -1.69 2.48 -19.45
N ARG A 24 -2.17 3.42 -20.26
CA ARG A 24 -2.45 4.80 -19.84
C ARG A 24 -3.94 5.06 -19.72
N ILE A 25 -4.44 5.04 -18.48
CA ILE A 25 -5.84 5.34 -18.17
C ILE A 25 -5.93 6.80 -17.70
N CYS A 26 -6.71 7.62 -18.39
CA CYS A 26 -6.81 9.06 -18.09
C CYS A 26 -7.77 9.34 -16.92
N LEU A 27 -8.81 8.52 -16.76
CA LEU A 27 -9.84 8.75 -15.75
C LEU A 27 -9.42 8.20 -14.39
N LYS A 28 -9.38 9.06 -13.36
CA LYS A 28 -9.02 8.68 -11.98
C LYS A 28 -9.90 7.58 -11.40
N LYS A 29 -11.23 7.65 -11.60
CA LYS A 29 -12.15 6.59 -11.14
C LYS A 29 -11.96 5.27 -11.89
N ALA A 30 -11.60 5.30 -13.18
CA ALA A 30 -11.26 4.08 -13.92
C ALA A 30 -9.92 3.48 -13.46
N GLN A 31 -8.91 4.32 -13.16
CA GLN A 31 -7.67 3.88 -12.51
C GLN A 31 -7.98 3.23 -11.16
N GLY A 32 -8.80 3.90 -10.34
CA GLY A 32 -9.16 3.41 -9.01
C GLY A 32 -9.89 2.07 -9.07
N LEU A 33 -10.84 1.92 -10.00
CA LEU A 33 -11.52 0.66 -10.27
C LEU A 33 -10.55 -0.46 -10.63
N LEU A 34 -9.61 -0.20 -11.54
CA LEU A 34 -8.63 -1.20 -11.95
C LEU A 34 -7.70 -1.58 -10.79
N PHE A 35 -7.17 -0.61 -10.04
CA PHE A 35 -6.32 -0.89 -8.89
C PHE A 35 -7.04 -1.70 -7.82
N TYR A 36 -8.31 -1.40 -7.57
CA TYR A 36 -9.13 -2.17 -6.65
C TYR A 36 -9.25 -3.63 -7.11
N LEU A 37 -9.57 -3.85 -8.39
CA LEU A 37 -9.64 -5.20 -8.96
C LEU A 37 -8.27 -5.90 -9.00
N LEU A 38 -7.18 -5.18 -9.21
CA LEU A 38 -5.83 -5.75 -9.14
C LEU A 38 -5.52 -6.29 -7.74
N VAL A 39 -6.03 -5.67 -6.68
CA VAL A 39 -5.84 -6.18 -5.31
C VAL A 39 -6.84 -7.31 -4.99
N HIS A 40 -8.13 -7.08 -5.20
CA HIS A 40 -9.20 -7.99 -4.76
C HIS A 40 -9.52 -9.13 -5.73
N LYS A 41 -9.02 -9.05 -6.98
CA LYS A 41 -9.24 -9.96 -8.12
C LYS A 41 -10.69 -10.02 -8.63
N LYS A 42 -11.66 -9.89 -7.74
CA LYS A 42 -13.09 -9.97 -7.99
C LYS A 42 -13.85 -9.03 -7.06
N ALA A 43 -14.88 -8.38 -7.58
CA ALA A 43 -15.72 -7.47 -6.81
C ALA A 43 -17.17 -7.50 -7.33
N THR A 44 -18.13 -7.18 -6.47
CA THR A 44 -19.51 -7.01 -6.93
C THR A 44 -19.69 -5.65 -7.60
N ARG A 45 -20.65 -5.53 -8.52
CA ARG A 45 -20.97 -4.23 -9.13
C ARG A 45 -21.45 -3.23 -8.09
N ASP A 46 -22.25 -3.68 -7.12
CA ASP A 46 -22.77 -2.83 -6.04
C ASP A 46 -21.66 -2.33 -5.11
N GLU A 47 -20.69 -3.18 -4.78
CA GLU A 47 -19.47 -2.83 -4.02
C GLU A 47 -18.65 -1.76 -4.74
N LEU A 48 -18.38 -1.94 -6.04
CA LEU A 48 -17.65 -0.96 -6.84
C LEU A 48 -18.41 0.36 -6.97
N THR A 49 -19.74 0.32 -7.09
CA THR A 49 -20.56 1.53 -7.12
C THR A 49 -20.51 2.27 -5.79
N GLY A 50 -20.65 1.56 -4.66
CA GLY A 50 -20.53 2.17 -3.34
C GLY A 50 -19.15 2.75 -3.07
N LEU A 51 -18.10 2.06 -3.52
CA LEU A 51 -16.72 2.48 -3.34
C LEU A 51 -16.36 3.75 -4.12
N LEU A 52 -16.79 3.83 -5.38
CA LEU A 52 -16.35 4.89 -6.32
C LEU A 52 -17.39 6.00 -6.55
N TRP A 53 -18.66 5.74 -6.23
CA TRP A 53 -19.80 6.61 -6.50
C TRP A 53 -20.85 6.54 -5.36
N GLY A 54 -20.44 6.30 -4.12
CA GLY A 54 -21.36 6.11 -2.98
C GLY A 54 -22.32 7.27 -2.70
N GLY A 55 -22.00 8.49 -3.15
CA GLY A 55 -22.87 9.67 -3.05
C GLY A 55 -23.88 9.85 -4.19
N GLU A 56 -23.91 8.96 -5.18
CA GLU A 56 -24.80 9.05 -6.34
C GLU A 56 -26.02 8.10 -6.21
N ASP A 57 -27.08 8.39 -6.96
CA ASP A 57 -28.20 7.45 -7.12
C ASP A 57 -27.73 6.14 -7.79
N ASN A 58 -28.33 5.01 -7.39
CA ASN A 58 -27.95 3.68 -7.85
C ASN A 58 -27.92 3.54 -9.38
N GLU A 59 -28.89 4.11 -10.10
CA GLU A 59 -28.93 3.99 -11.56
C GLU A 59 -27.84 4.82 -12.24
N LEU A 60 -27.50 5.98 -11.66
CA LEU A 60 -26.40 6.83 -12.12
C LEU A 60 -25.05 6.16 -11.85
N ALA A 61 -24.83 5.65 -10.63
CA ALA A 61 -23.61 4.95 -10.24
C ALA A 61 -23.35 3.73 -11.13
N ARG A 62 -24.39 2.92 -11.42
CA ARG A 62 -24.31 1.77 -12.34
C ARG A 62 -23.98 2.19 -13.77
N ARG A 63 -24.50 3.32 -14.23
CA ARG A 63 -24.15 3.89 -15.54
C ARG A 63 -22.67 4.27 -15.57
N HIS A 64 -22.19 5.02 -14.58
CA HIS A 64 -20.78 5.40 -14.50
C HIS A 64 -19.84 4.20 -14.40
N LEU A 65 -20.23 3.15 -13.67
CA LEU A 65 -19.47 1.90 -13.63
C LEU A 65 -19.34 1.29 -15.04
N ARG A 66 -20.43 1.18 -15.80
CA ARG A 66 -20.39 0.67 -17.18
C ARG A 66 -19.51 1.54 -18.08
N ASP A 67 -19.61 2.85 -17.98
CA ASP A 67 -18.83 3.79 -18.80
C ASP A 67 -17.32 3.68 -18.49
N ASN A 68 -16.95 3.53 -17.22
CA ASN A 68 -15.56 3.35 -16.81
C ASN A 68 -14.99 1.99 -17.24
N LEU A 69 -15.78 0.91 -17.14
CA LEU A 69 -15.39 -0.41 -17.66
C LEU A 69 -15.21 -0.37 -19.18
N TYR A 70 -16.08 0.32 -19.90
CA TYR A 70 -15.95 0.53 -21.34
C TYR A 70 -14.71 1.36 -21.69
N HIS A 71 -14.40 2.40 -20.90
CA HIS A 71 -13.16 3.16 -21.05
C HIS A 71 -11.92 2.27 -20.87
N LEU A 72 -11.88 1.41 -19.84
CA LEU A 72 -10.79 0.45 -19.65
C LEU A 72 -10.62 -0.48 -20.87
N LYS A 73 -11.74 -1.00 -21.41
CA LYS A 73 -11.74 -1.84 -22.62
C LYS A 73 -11.23 -1.11 -23.88
N LYS A 74 -11.37 0.21 -23.95
CA LYS A 74 -10.83 1.00 -25.07
C LYS A 74 -9.34 1.27 -24.94
N VAL A 75 -8.85 1.47 -23.72
CA VAL A 75 -7.44 1.78 -23.45
C VAL A 75 -6.58 0.55 -23.64
N VAL A 76 -7.10 -0.63 -23.32
CA VAL A 76 -6.36 -1.90 -23.41
C VAL A 76 -7.06 -2.78 -24.44
N PRO A 77 -6.41 -3.15 -25.56
CA PRO A 77 -7.01 -3.97 -26.62
C PRO A 77 -7.16 -5.45 -26.21
N ILE A 78 -7.26 -5.73 -24.91
CA ILE A 78 -7.39 -7.03 -24.29
C ILE A 78 -8.44 -6.90 -23.18
N GLU A 79 -9.28 -7.91 -23.04
CA GLU A 79 -10.35 -7.90 -22.03
C GLU A 79 -9.77 -8.18 -20.64
N LEU A 80 -9.32 -7.12 -19.95
CA LEU A 80 -8.75 -7.20 -18.60
C LEU A 80 -9.75 -7.63 -17.53
N VAL A 81 -11.02 -7.24 -17.70
CA VAL A 81 -12.09 -7.43 -16.71
C VAL A 81 -13.25 -8.13 -17.39
N VAL A 82 -13.68 -9.25 -16.82
CA VAL A 82 -14.77 -10.10 -17.33
C VAL A 82 -15.89 -10.23 -16.30
N PRO A 83 -17.13 -10.51 -16.73
CA PRO A 83 -18.21 -10.85 -15.81
C PRO A 83 -17.88 -12.10 -14.98
N ALA A 84 -18.19 -12.06 -13.67
CA ALA A 84 -18.11 -13.20 -12.76
C ALA A 84 -19.53 -13.54 -12.27
N GLY A 85 -20.31 -14.20 -13.14
CA GLY A 85 -21.75 -14.40 -12.92
C GLY A 85 -22.57 -13.11 -13.17
N ARG A 86 -23.74 -13.01 -12.53
CA ARG A 86 -24.72 -11.94 -12.82
C ARG A 86 -24.41 -10.60 -12.15
N SER A 87 -23.87 -10.61 -10.94
CA SER A 87 -23.69 -9.39 -10.12
C SER A 87 -22.24 -8.96 -9.94
N ALA A 88 -21.26 -9.83 -10.20
CA ALA A 88 -19.84 -9.52 -10.02
C ALA A 88 -19.06 -9.38 -11.33
N ILE A 89 -17.88 -8.78 -11.22
CA ILE A 89 -16.84 -8.71 -12.24
C ILE A 89 -15.51 -9.13 -11.62
N GLN A 90 -14.59 -9.61 -12.44
CA GLN A 90 -13.27 -10.06 -12.01
C GLN A 90 -12.22 -9.76 -13.06
N LEU A 91 -10.95 -9.79 -12.66
CA LEU A 91 -9.84 -9.87 -13.61
C LEU A 91 -9.98 -11.12 -14.47
N ASN A 92 -9.66 -11.02 -15.75
CA ASN A 92 -9.79 -12.13 -16.68
C ASN A 92 -8.86 -13.30 -16.30
N PRO A 93 -9.39 -14.48 -15.90
CA PRO A 93 -8.57 -15.59 -15.44
C PRO A 93 -7.72 -16.22 -16.56
N GLU A 94 -8.05 -15.94 -17.83
CA GLU A 94 -7.28 -16.41 -18.99
C GLU A 94 -6.00 -15.58 -19.24
N LEU A 95 -5.80 -14.48 -18.50
CA LEU A 95 -4.61 -13.65 -18.59
C LEU A 95 -3.64 -13.94 -17.43
N GLY A 96 -2.34 -13.87 -17.72
CA GLY A 96 -1.32 -13.88 -16.68
C GLY A 96 -1.25 -12.51 -16.00
N PHE A 97 -1.22 -12.48 -14.67
CA PHE A 97 -1.00 -11.26 -13.90
C PHE A 97 0.25 -11.39 -13.04
N TYR A 98 1.19 -10.46 -13.23
CA TYR A 98 2.24 -10.17 -12.28
C TYR A 98 1.82 -8.92 -11.51
N ILE A 99 1.65 -9.04 -10.19
CA ILE A 99 1.25 -7.92 -9.33
C ILE A 99 2.23 -7.89 -8.17
N ASP A 100 3.05 -6.84 -8.09
CA ASP A 100 4.12 -6.74 -7.10
C ASP A 100 3.62 -6.86 -5.64
N VAL A 101 2.41 -6.40 -5.36
CA VAL A 101 1.73 -6.60 -4.06
C VAL A 101 1.51 -8.08 -3.75
N ASP A 102 1.09 -8.89 -4.73
CA ASP A 102 0.89 -10.32 -4.52
C ASP A 102 2.23 -11.01 -4.24
N GLU A 103 3.27 -10.63 -5.00
CA GLU A 103 4.61 -11.21 -4.85
C GLU A 103 5.21 -10.86 -3.49
N PHE A 104 5.08 -9.60 -3.05
CA PHE A 104 5.48 -9.15 -1.72
C PHE A 104 4.77 -9.94 -0.60
N LEU A 105 3.47 -10.17 -0.72
CA LEU A 105 2.69 -10.90 0.29
C LEU A 105 2.97 -12.41 0.30
N LYS A 106 3.29 -13.01 -0.85
CA LYS A 106 3.61 -14.45 -0.96
C LYS A 106 5.03 -14.80 -0.55
N ALA A 107 6.01 -14.05 -1.06
CA ALA A 107 7.42 -14.44 -0.97
C ALA A 107 8.07 -14.10 0.37
N VAL A 108 7.44 -13.25 1.19
CA VAL A 108 8.05 -12.69 2.41
C VAL A 108 9.43 -12.10 2.10
N ASP A 109 9.50 -11.39 0.97
CA ASP A 109 10.70 -10.75 0.46
C ASP A 109 10.64 -9.25 0.77
N VAL A 110 11.52 -8.80 1.67
CA VAL A 110 11.55 -7.40 2.11
C VAL A 110 12.01 -6.47 0.98
N GLU A 111 12.76 -6.98 0.00
CA GLU A 111 13.18 -6.26 -1.18
C GLU A 111 12.02 -6.05 -2.18
N ALA A 112 10.94 -6.83 -2.11
CA ALA A 112 9.77 -6.64 -2.96
C ALA A 112 8.96 -5.38 -2.58
N TYR A 113 9.10 -4.89 -1.34
CA TYR A 113 8.45 -3.66 -0.90
C TYR A 113 9.21 -2.42 -1.38
N GLN A 114 8.81 -1.89 -2.54
CA GLN A 114 9.46 -0.74 -3.19
C GLN A 114 8.97 0.63 -2.68
N GLY A 115 7.91 0.65 -1.86
CA GLY A 115 7.40 1.86 -1.23
C GLY A 115 5.89 1.82 -0.96
N GLU A 116 5.36 2.96 -0.53
CA GLU A 116 3.94 3.14 -0.24
C GLU A 116 3.05 2.71 -1.42
N PHE A 117 2.03 1.92 -1.12
CA PHE A 117 1.05 1.46 -2.11
C PHE A 117 0.36 2.65 -2.79
N LEU A 118 0.39 2.65 -4.12
CA LEU A 118 -0.14 3.69 -5.00
C LEU A 118 0.30 5.09 -4.55
N LYS A 119 1.59 5.28 -4.31
CA LYS A 119 2.18 6.54 -3.83
C LYS A 119 1.71 7.73 -4.68
N GLY A 120 1.14 8.73 -4.01
CA GLY A 120 0.65 9.95 -4.67
C GLY A 120 -0.61 9.78 -5.52
N PHE A 121 -1.26 8.61 -5.49
CA PHE A 121 -2.57 8.40 -6.08
C PHE A 121 -3.67 8.74 -5.08
N SER A 122 -4.74 9.35 -5.59
CA SER A 122 -6.02 9.59 -4.93
C SER A 122 -7.12 9.71 -5.97
N VAL A 123 -8.36 9.47 -5.55
CA VAL A 123 -9.59 9.65 -6.32
C VAL A 123 -10.38 10.79 -5.67
N PRO A 124 -10.43 11.99 -6.29
CA PRO A 124 -11.13 13.12 -5.71
C PRO A 124 -12.61 12.82 -5.45
N ASN A 125 -13.14 13.37 -4.34
CA ASN A 125 -14.55 13.27 -3.93
C ASN A 125 -15.04 11.82 -3.77
N CYS A 126 -14.18 10.94 -3.25
CA CYS A 126 -14.43 9.51 -3.17
C CYS A 126 -14.00 8.96 -1.80
N TYR A 127 -14.75 9.30 -0.76
CA TYR A 127 -14.35 9.02 0.63
C TYR A 127 -14.12 7.53 0.89
N GLU A 128 -15.03 6.68 0.42
CA GLU A 128 -14.98 5.23 0.59
C GLU A 128 -13.74 4.61 -0.07
N TYR A 129 -13.34 5.15 -1.23
CA TYR A 129 -12.12 4.73 -1.91
C TYR A 129 -10.87 5.17 -1.16
N GLU A 130 -10.83 6.41 -0.69
CA GLU A 130 -9.70 6.93 0.10
C GLU A 130 -9.54 6.15 1.42
N GLU A 131 -10.64 5.80 2.09
CA GLU A 131 -10.60 4.95 3.28
C GLU A 131 -10.03 3.56 2.96
N TRP A 132 -10.49 2.92 1.88
CA TRP A 132 -9.93 1.65 1.44
C TRP A 132 -8.43 1.76 1.10
N LEU A 133 -8.03 2.83 0.42
CA LEU A 133 -6.65 3.10 0.03
C LEU A 133 -5.74 3.23 1.25
N GLU A 134 -6.13 4.04 2.24
CA GLU A 134 -5.39 4.26 3.47
C GLU A 134 -5.30 2.99 4.33
N ARG A 135 -6.40 2.23 4.42
CA ARG A 135 -6.39 0.92 5.09
C ARG A 135 -5.42 -0.05 4.42
N THR A 136 -5.41 -0.10 3.09
CA THR A 136 -4.52 -0.97 2.32
C THR A 136 -3.05 -0.57 2.48
N ARG A 137 -2.76 0.74 2.41
CA ARG A 137 -1.41 1.28 2.70
C ARG A 137 -0.94 0.89 4.10
N THR A 138 -1.80 1.04 5.09
CA THR A 138 -1.50 0.68 6.49
C THR A 138 -1.20 -0.80 6.62
N SER A 139 -2.07 -1.67 6.11
CA SER A 139 -1.88 -3.13 6.19
C SER A 139 -0.61 -3.60 5.49
N LEU A 140 -0.29 -3.04 4.31
CA LEU A 140 0.93 -3.40 3.58
C LEU A 140 2.20 -2.93 4.28
N ARG A 141 2.16 -1.72 4.87
CA ARG A 141 3.27 -1.20 5.69
C ARG A 141 3.47 -2.04 6.95
N GLU A 142 2.40 -2.43 7.64
CA GLU A 142 2.48 -3.32 8.80
C GLU A 142 3.06 -4.69 8.44
N ALA A 143 2.62 -5.27 7.32
CA ALA A 143 3.20 -6.50 6.80
C ALA A 143 4.70 -6.35 6.52
N TYR A 144 5.12 -5.24 5.90
CA TYR A 144 6.53 -4.97 5.60
C TYR A 144 7.37 -4.87 6.87
N LEU A 145 6.89 -4.12 7.87
CA LEU A 145 7.55 -4.00 9.17
C LEU A 145 7.70 -5.37 9.87
N GLN A 146 6.66 -6.21 9.83
CA GLN A 146 6.73 -7.56 10.39
C GLN A 146 7.75 -8.45 9.64
N GLN A 147 7.83 -8.35 8.32
CA GLN A 147 8.81 -9.10 7.54
C GLN A 147 10.24 -8.63 7.83
N LEU A 148 10.48 -7.32 7.95
CA LEU A 148 11.77 -6.75 8.36
C LEU A 148 12.22 -7.28 9.72
N ASP A 149 11.32 -7.26 10.70
CA ASP A 149 11.64 -7.68 12.07
C ASP A 149 11.96 -9.18 12.14
N LYS A 150 11.11 -10.03 11.54
CA LYS A 150 11.36 -11.48 11.44
C LYS A 150 12.67 -11.80 10.73
N ARG A 151 12.99 -11.09 9.65
CA ARG A 151 14.23 -11.28 8.90
C ARG A 151 15.44 -10.84 9.72
N ALA A 152 15.33 -9.74 10.47
CA ALA A 152 16.38 -9.25 11.36
C ALA A 152 16.66 -10.24 12.49
N GLU A 153 15.61 -10.77 13.15
CA GLU A 153 15.73 -11.80 14.18
C GLU A 153 16.41 -13.07 13.64
N PHE A 154 16.03 -13.51 12.44
CA PHE A 154 16.67 -14.65 11.78
C PHE A 154 18.14 -14.38 11.43
N CYS A 155 18.48 -13.19 10.92
CA CYS A 155 19.88 -12.85 10.68
C CYS A 155 20.68 -12.83 11.98
N LEU A 156 20.11 -12.34 13.08
CA LEU A 156 20.76 -12.34 14.38
C LEU A 156 20.99 -13.76 14.93
N SER A 157 20.02 -14.68 14.77
CA SER A 157 20.19 -16.07 15.21
C SER A 157 21.28 -16.81 14.44
N GLU A 158 21.53 -16.40 13.20
CA GLU A 158 22.59 -16.93 12.32
C GLU A 158 23.94 -16.21 12.52
N GLY A 159 24.05 -15.28 13.48
CA GLY A 159 25.27 -14.49 13.72
C GLY A 159 25.58 -13.45 12.64
N ARG A 160 24.61 -13.13 11.76
CA ARG A 160 24.70 -12.11 10.70
C ARG A 160 24.26 -10.75 11.24
N ASP A 161 24.97 -10.30 12.26
CA ASP A 161 24.71 -9.11 13.06
C ASP A 161 24.55 -7.83 12.21
N GLY A 162 25.42 -7.65 11.21
CA GLY A 162 25.36 -6.47 10.33
C GLY A 162 24.11 -6.40 9.45
N GLU A 163 23.60 -7.56 9.00
CA GLU A 163 22.35 -7.63 8.24
C GLU A 163 21.15 -7.33 9.13
N ALA A 164 21.13 -7.88 10.35
CA ALA A 164 20.09 -7.61 11.34
C ALA A 164 20.02 -6.12 11.70
N GLU A 165 21.18 -5.48 11.92
CA GLU A 165 21.26 -4.04 12.15
C GLU A 165 20.67 -3.24 10.99
N ALA A 166 21.05 -3.58 9.75
CA ALA A 166 20.56 -2.87 8.56
C ALA A 166 19.04 -2.96 8.42
N LEU A 167 18.45 -4.13 8.70
CA LEU A 167 17.01 -4.36 8.65
C LEU A 167 16.26 -3.58 9.73
N TRP A 168 16.72 -3.60 10.98
CA TRP A 168 16.12 -2.81 12.05
C TRP A 168 16.28 -1.30 11.85
N ARG A 169 17.37 -0.85 11.22
CA ARG A 169 17.50 0.55 10.81
C ARG A 169 16.50 0.93 9.73
N LYS A 170 16.25 0.07 8.73
CA LYS A 170 15.16 0.27 7.76
C LYS A 170 13.80 0.33 8.46
N TYR A 171 13.55 -0.56 9.42
CA TYR A 171 12.32 -0.55 10.22
C TYR A 171 12.12 0.82 10.90
N LEU A 172 13.14 1.34 11.59
CA LEU A 172 13.03 2.63 12.29
C LEU A 172 12.96 3.85 11.37
N GLN A 173 13.37 3.74 10.11
CA GLN A 173 13.12 4.78 9.11
C GLN A 173 11.63 4.85 8.75
N GLU A 174 10.98 3.70 8.63
CA GLU A 174 9.54 3.61 8.37
C GLU A 174 8.72 3.95 9.61
N GLU A 175 8.99 3.35 10.77
CA GLU A 175 8.28 3.59 12.03
C GLU A 175 9.25 4.08 13.13
N PRO A 176 9.56 5.39 13.16
CA PRO A 176 10.52 5.97 14.12
C PRO A 176 10.11 5.86 15.59
N LEU A 177 8.84 5.57 15.87
CA LEU A 177 8.27 5.48 17.21
C LEU A 177 8.22 4.05 17.76
N CYS A 178 8.79 3.07 17.07
CA CYS A 178 8.74 1.69 17.50
C CYS A 178 9.73 1.41 18.64
N GLU A 179 9.21 1.28 19.87
CA GLU A 179 10.00 0.86 21.03
C GLU A 179 10.50 -0.59 20.91
N THR A 180 9.68 -1.48 20.33
CA THR A 180 9.95 -2.91 20.18
C THR A 180 11.24 -3.17 19.39
N VAL A 181 11.55 -2.36 18.37
CA VAL A 181 12.78 -2.46 17.58
C VAL A 181 13.89 -1.55 18.13
N SER A 182 13.53 -0.38 18.67
CA SER A 182 14.51 0.55 19.24
C SER A 182 15.31 -0.06 20.39
N ILE A 183 14.66 -0.83 21.28
CA ILE A 183 15.31 -1.41 22.46
C ILE A 183 16.33 -2.51 22.09
N PRO A 184 15.99 -3.55 21.30
CA PRO A 184 16.96 -4.53 20.81
C PRO A 184 18.13 -3.90 20.08
N LEU A 185 17.88 -2.91 19.21
CA LEU A 185 18.93 -2.24 18.46
C LEU A 185 19.87 -1.42 19.37
N MET A 186 19.35 -0.76 20.40
CA MET A 186 20.18 -0.10 21.42
C MET A 186 21.00 -1.11 22.23
N ARG A 187 20.43 -2.26 22.60
CA ARG A 187 21.16 -3.33 23.31
C ARG A 187 22.27 -3.92 22.45
N PHE A 188 21.99 -4.12 21.16
CA PHE A 188 22.94 -4.57 20.16
C PHE A 188 24.16 -3.63 20.06
N TYR A 189 23.95 -2.33 19.90
CA TYR A 189 25.06 -1.36 19.89
C TYR A 189 25.83 -1.30 21.21
N ARG A 190 25.13 -1.43 22.35
CA ARG A 190 25.80 -1.47 23.67
C ARG A 190 26.68 -2.70 23.84
N ALA A 191 26.27 -3.86 23.35
CA ALA A 191 27.07 -5.08 23.38
C ALA A 191 28.39 -4.92 22.57
N GLN A 192 28.32 -4.18 21.46
CA GLN A 192 29.47 -3.81 20.65
C GLN A 192 30.29 -2.64 21.21
N LYS A 193 29.92 -2.11 22.39
CA LYS A 193 30.50 -0.90 23.02
C LYS A 193 30.36 0.37 22.15
N ASP A 194 29.44 0.40 21.20
CA ASP A 194 29.10 1.57 20.41
C ASP A 194 27.99 2.39 21.09
N TYR A 195 28.36 3.09 22.15
CA TYR A 195 27.43 3.92 22.90
C TYR A 195 26.89 5.12 22.11
N ASN A 196 27.64 5.58 21.09
CA ASN A 196 27.23 6.69 20.25
C ASN A 196 26.02 6.32 19.39
N ARG A 197 26.06 5.17 18.73
CA ARG A 197 24.91 4.69 17.94
C ARG A 197 23.71 4.37 18.82
N ALA A 198 23.92 3.76 20.00
CA ALA A 198 22.83 3.55 20.96
C ALA A 198 22.15 4.87 21.38
N ALA A 199 22.94 5.92 21.67
CA ALA A 199 22.42 7.24 22.02
C ALA A 199 21.68 7.91 20.85
N LEU A 200 22.10 7.70 19.60
CA LEU A 200 21.41 8.21 18.42
C LEU A 200 20.01 7.61 18.27
N ILE A 201 19.86 6.29 18.48
CA ILE A 201 18.54 5.63 18.44
C ILE A 201 17.62 6.22 19.53
N TYR A 202 18.10 6.34 20.76
CA TYR A 202 17.33 6.94 21.85
C TYR A 202 16.88 8.38 21.53
N ARG A 203 17.80 9.22 21.05
CA ARG A 203 17.48 10.61 20.68
C ARG A 203 16.47 10.68 19.55
N GLY A 204 16.57 9.79 18.56
CA GLY A 204 15.61 9.66 17.46
C GLY A 204 14.20 9.35 17.97
N LEU A 205 14.08 8.32 18.80
CA LEU A 205 12.81 7.92 19.44
C LEU A 205 12.21 9.06 20.27
N HIS A 206 13.01 9.68 21.14
CA HIS A 206 12.57 10.80 21.97
C HIS A 206 12.08 12.00 21.14
N LYS A 207 12.82 12.36 20.07
CA LYS A 207 12.41 13.44 19.16
C LYS A 207 11.09 13.12 18.46
N ALA A 208 10.92 11.90 17.98
CA ALA A 208 9.69 11.47 17.33
C ALA A 208 8.50 11.50 18.31
N MET A 209 8.70 11.12 19.58
CA MET A 209 7.65 11.18 20.61
C MET A 209 7.22 12.63 20.88
N LEU A 210 8.17 13.55 21.00
CA LEU A 210 7.88 14.98 21.19
C LEU A 210 7.06 15.57 20.04
N ILE A 211 7.40 15.25 18.79
CA ILE A 211 6.65 15.72 17.61
C ILE A 211 5.20 15.22 17.66
N ARG A 212 4.99 13.93 17.97
CA ARG A 212 3.65 13.36 18.07
C ARG A 212 2.82 13.99 19.19
N LEU A 213 3.42 14.25 20.35
CA LEU A 213 2.78 14.96 21.46
C LEU A 213 2.36 16.37 21.02
N VAL A 214 3.24 17.16 20.41
CA VAL A 214 2.92 18.52 19.94
C VAL A 214 1.79 18.52 18.91
N LEU A 215 1.81 17.60 17.93
CA LEU A 215 0.74 17.46 16.95
C LEU A 215 -0.61 17.08 17.58
N ARG A 216 -0.61 16.22 18.61
CA ARG A 216 -1.82 15.86 19.36
C ARG A 216 -2.41 17.06 20.10
N HIS A 217 -1.57 17.88 20.75
CA HIS A 217 -2.01 19.10 21.43
C HIS A 217 -2.55 20.15 20.44
N SER A 218 -1.90 20.33 19.28
CA SER A 218 -2.38 21.25 18.24
C SER A 218 -3.75 20.88 17.67
N ARG A 219 -4.04 19.59 17.46
CA ARG A 219 -5.36 19.12 16.98
C ARG A 219 -6.46 19.31 18.03
N ILE A 220 -6.14 19.13 19.32
CA ILE A 220 -7.08 19.40 20.42
C ILE A 220 -7.43 20.88 20.45
N LEU A 221 -6.44 21.77 20.30
CA LEU A 221 -6.67 23.21 20.29
C LEU A 221 -7.48 23.69 19.06
N GLN A 222 -7.28 23.09 17.89
CA GLN A 222 -8.07 23.40 16.67
C GLN A 222 -9.53 22.93 16.77
N ASN A 223 -9.80 21.84 17.50
CA ASN A 223 -11.17 21.36 17.74
C ASN A 223 -11.88 22.09 18.90
N CYS A 224 -11.17 22.96 19.65
CA CYS A 224 -11.72 23.76 20.75
C CYS A 224 -11.98 25.23 20.37
N THR A 225 -11.76 25.63 19.12
CA THR A 225 -12.19 26.95 18.63
C THR A 225 -13.71 26.98 18.47
N ILE A 226 -14.39 27.50 19.49
CA ILE A 226 -15.80 27.87 19.46
C ILE A 226 -15.98 28.94 18.36
N PRO A 227 -16.92 28.78 17.41
CA PRO A 227 -17.19 29.84 16.45
C PRO A 227 -17.75 31.04 17.20
N LEU A 228 -17.09 32.19 17.05
CA LEU A 228 -17.60 33.50 17.47
C LEU A 228 -18.76 33.93 16.57
#